data_AF-A0A0V1MFN1-F1
#
_entry.id   AF-A0A0V1MFN1-F1
#
_cell.length_a   1.000
_cell.length_b   1.000
_cell.length_c   1.000
_cell.angle_alpha   90.00
_cell.angle_beta   90.00
_cell.angle_gamma   90.00
#
_symmetry.space_group_name_H-M   'P 1'
#
loop_
_entity.id
_entity.type
_entity.pdbx_description
1 polymer ?
#
loop_
_entity_poly.entity_id
_entity_poly.type
_entity_poly.pdbx_seq_one_letter_code
_entity_poly.pdbx_strand_id
1 'polypeptide(L)'
;MYFKLHLLLVLSVSAFCIQLHKEKCRMHIDCTGQQMCVEGSCLPSEPAGGFCSKDNDCLLSKGQACRYGICMIPSEPPKECIKHTDCKGQTICVNYKCKPAVPTGFSCFGTGICPYCGVCKFDLCWTELPTVVKKPMKDVKSIIASKSEILNVTS
;
A
#
# COMPACT_ATOMS: atom_id res chain seq x y z
N MET A 1 -32.83 -19.63 -36.25
CA MET A 1 -33.17 -18.59 -35.25
C MET A 1 -31.99 -18.35 -34.28
N TYR A 2 -30.76 -18.31 -34.80
CA TYR A 2 -29.51 -18.21 -34.01
C TYR A 2 -29.11 -16.76 -33.65
N PHE A 3 -29.92 -15.79 -34.07
CA PHE A 3 -29.65 -14.36 -33.89
C PHE A 3 -29.99 -13.84 -32.47
N LYS A 4 -30.73 -14.61 -31.67
CA LYS A 4 -31.06 -14.26 -30.27
C LYS A 4 -30.11 -14.88 -29.22
N LEU A 5 -29.26 -15.84 -29.59
CA LEU A 5 -28.34 -16.48 -28.65
C LEU A 5 -26.94 -15.83 -28.63
N HIS A 6 -26.58 -15.08 -29.68
CA HIS A 6 -25.32 -14.33 -29.72
C HIS A 6 -25.37 -12.98 -28.98
N LEU A 7 -26.56 -12.46 -28.64
CA LEU A 7 -26.70 -11.15 -27.99
C LEU A 7 -26.42 -11.18 -26.47
N LEU A 8 -26.37 -12.38 -25.86
CA LEU A 8 -26.13 -12.53 -24.42
C LEU A 8 -24.66 -12.79 -24.05
N LEU A 9 -23.77 -13.00 -25.02
CA LEU A 9 -22.34 -13.22 -24.77
C LEU A 9 -21.47 -11.95 -24.90
N VAL A 10 -22.04 -10.80 -25.29
CA VAL A 10 -21.27 -9.58 -25.61
C VAL A 10 -21.53 -8.41 -24.64
N LEU A 11 -22.29 -8.61 -23.54
CA LEU A 11 -22.64 -7.52 -22.62
C LEU A 11 -22.02 -7.59 -21.22
N SER A 12 -21.11 -8.53 -20.94
CA SER A 12 -20.43 -8.59 -19.63
C SER A 12 -18.91 -8.69 -19.70
N VAL A 13 -18.29 -8.22 -20.79
CA VAL A 13 -16.88 -7.78 -20.71
C VAL A 13 -16.85 -6.36 -20.17
N SER A 14 -17.47 -6.14 -19.01
CA SER A 14 -17.06 -5.04 -18.15
C SER A 14 -15.57 -5.28 -17.91
N ALA A 15 -14.74 -4.43 -18.51
CA ALA A 15 -13.30 -4.40 -18.31
C ALA A 15 -13.02 -4.11 -16.82
N PHE A 16 -13.18 -5.14 -15.99
CA PHE A 16 -12.83 -5.09 -14.59
C PHE A 16 -11.31 -5.07 -14.54
N CYS A 17 -10.78 -3.93 -14.12
CA CYS A 17 -9.37 -3.80 -13.84
C CYS A 17 -9.01 -4.70 -12.67
N ILE A 18 -8.42 -5.85 -12.96
CA ILE A 18 -7.96 -6.81 -11.96
C ILE A 18 -6.71 -6.22 -11.31
N GLN A 19 -6.86 -5.68 -10.10
CA GLN A 19 -5.76 -5.17 -9.27
C GLN A 19 -5.07 -6.32 -8.55
N LEU A 20 -4.01 -6.89 -9.15
CA LEU A 20 -3.24 -7.96 -8.52
C LEU A 20 -2.15 -7.38 -7.59
N HIS A 21 -2.54 -6.92 -6.39
CA HIS A 21 -1.57 -6.54 -5.35
C HIS A 21 -1.42 -7.64 -4.30
N LYS A 22 -0.17 -8.05 -4.06
CA LYS A 22 0.18 -8.82 -2.87
C LYS A 22 0.21 -7.87 -1.67
N GLU A 23 -0.96 -7.61 -1.09
CA GLU A 23 -1.10 -6.68 0.04
C GLU A 23 -0.41 -7.15 1.32
N LYS A 24 -0.26 -8.48 1.46
CA LYS A 24 0.29 -9.11 2.65
C LYS A 24 1.80 -9.30 2.55
N CYS A 25 2.50 -8.90 3.59
CA CYS A 25 3.95 -9.06 3.75
C CYS A 25 4.30 -9.72 5.08
N ARG A 26 5.49 -10.31 5.17
CA ARG A 26 6.10 -10.78 6.43
C ARG A 26 7.36 -10.00 6.76
N MET A 27 8.11 -9.63 5.73
CA MET A 27 9.37 -8.89 5.85
C MET A 27 9.38 -7.74 4.84
N HIS A 28 10.24 -6.75 5.06
CA HIS A 28 10.26 -5.55 4.22
C HIS A 28 10.48 -5.88 2.74
N ILE A 29 11.34 -6.85 2.41
CA ILE A 29 11.61 -7.23 1.01
C ILE A 29 10.38 -7.77 0.26
N ASP A 30 9.31 -8.19 0.95
CA ASP A 30 8.06 -8.60 0.31
C ASP A 30 7.33 -7.43 -0.38
N CYS A 31 7.56 -6.19 0.07
CA CYS A 31 6.92 -5.02 -0.50
C CYS A 31 7.72 -4.48 -1.68
N THR A 32 7.04 -3.95 -2.69
CA THR A 32 7.69 -3.47 -3.92
C THR A 32 8.06 -2.00 -3.80
N GLY A 33 9.21 -1.63 -4.35
CA GLY A 33 9.68 -0.24 -4.38
C GLY A 33 9.77 0.40 -2.99
N GLN A 34 9.43 1.69 -2.85
CA GLN A 34 9.66 2.46 -1.62
C GLN A 34 8.55 2.29 -0.56
N GLN A 35 8.29 1.05 -0.20
CA GLN A 35 7.33 0.68 0.85
C GLN A 35 8.06 0.09 2.05
N MET A 36 7.34 -0.25 3.11
CA MET A 36 7.80 -1.16 4.15
C MET A 36 6.66 -2.01 4.67
N CYS A 37 7.01 -3.20 5.17
CA CYS A 37 6.06 -4.08 5.81
C CYS A 37 5.75 -3.58 7.22
N VAL A 38 4.51 -3.16 7.47
CA VAL A 38 4.01 -2.69 8.76
C VAL A 38 2.78 -3.51 9.10
N GLU A 39 2.83 -4.25 10.20
CA GLU A 39 1.70 -5.08 10.67
C GLU A 39 1.13 -6.00 9.58
N GLY A 40 2.02 -6.56 8.75
CA GLY A 40 1.65 -7.46 7.66
C GLY A 40 1.10 -6.79 6.41
N SER A 41 1.13 -5.45 6.33
CA SER A 41 0.70 -4.67 5.16
C SER A 41 1.84 -3.83 4.58
N CYS A 42 1.89 -3.70 3.26
CA CYS A 42 2.87 -2.83 2.60
C CYS A 42 2.39 -1.38 2.60
N LEU A 43 3.05 -0.53 3.38
CA LEU A 43 2.78 0.91 3.44
C LEU A 43 3.88 1.70 2.73
N PRO A 44 3.57 2.81 2.04
CA PRO A 44 4.58 3.75 1.56
C PRO A 44 5.50 4.19 2.70
N SER A 45 6.76 4.46 2.38
CA SER A 45 7.78 4.85 3.36
C SER A 45 8.74 5.88 2.80
N GLU A 46 9.37 6.63 3.69
CA GLU A 46 10.39 7.62 3.36
C GLU A 46 11.64 7.43 4.24
N PRO A 47 12.80 7.92 3.79
CA PRO A 47 14.02 7.89 4.59
C PRO A 47 13.84 8.73 5.86
N ALA A 48 14.06 8.12 7.01
CA ALA A 48 14.14 8.82 8.29
C ALA A 48 15.56 9.31 8.61
N GLY A 49 16.54 8.90 7.80
CA GLY A 49 17.96 9.17 7.98
C GLY A 49 18.65 8.14 8.87
N GLY A 50 19.98 8.04 8.73
CA GLY A 50 20.79 7.02 9.42
C GLY A 50 20.94 5.73 8.62
N PHE A 51 22.12 5.13 8.72
CA PHE A 51 22.44 3.83 8.12
C PHE A 51 22.13 2.71 9.12
N CYS A 52 21.73 1.55 8.60
CA CYS A 52 21.37 0.39 9.41
C CYS A 52 21.72 -0.91 8.69
N SER A 53 21.86 -1.99 9.45
CA SER A 53 21.92 -3.37 8.94
C SER A 53 20.72 -4.21 9.37
N LYS A 54 20.06 -3.85 10.48
CA LYS A 54 18.88 -4.52 11.05
C LYS A 54 17.93 -3.49 11.70
N ASP A 55 16.67 -3.85 11.90
CA ASP A 55 15.63 -2.93 12.38
C ASP A 55 15.97 -2.27 13.72
N ASN A 56 16.63 -3.00 14.62
CA ASN A 56 17.02 -2.49 15.94
C ASN A 56 18.13 -1.43 15.90
N ASP A 57 18.76 -1.20 14.73
CA ASP A 57 19.69 -0.08 14.55
C ASP A 57 18.94 1.25 14.37
N CYS A 58 17.62 1.20 14.14
CA CYS A 58 16.74 2.35 13.93
C CYS A 58 15.90 2.68 15.17
N LEU A 59 15.26 3.85 15.19
CA LEU A 59 14.39 4.27 16.30
C LEU A 59 13.03 3.56 16.23
N LEU A 60 12.98 2.32 16.69
CA LEU A 60 11.76 1.50 16.75
C LEU A 60 10.59 2.19 17.47
N SER A 61 10.88 2.98 18.50
CA SER A 61 9.88 3.76 19.25
C SER A 61 9.16 4.83 18.41
N LYS A 62 9.73 5.19 17.25
CA LYS A 62 9.13 6.08 16.25
C LYS A 62 8.58 5.32 15.04
N GLY A 63 8.50 3.99 15.10
CA GLY A 63 8.06 3.14 14.00
C GLY A 63 9.06 3.06 12.85
N GLN A 64 10.34 3.37 13.08
CA GLN A 64 11.37 3.21 12.06
C GLN A 64 11.82 1.75 11.95
N ALA A 65 12.23 1.34 10.77
CA ALA A 65 12.81 0.01 10.53
C ALA A 65 13.87 0.07 9.43
N CYS A 66 14.70 -0.96 9.35
CA CYS A 66 15.84 -0.98 8.45
C CYS A 66 15.45 -1.54 7.09
N ARG A 67 15.57 -0.71 6.06
CA ARG A 67 15.32 -1.15 4.69
C ARG A 67 16.25 -0.40 3.73
N TYR A 68 16.79 -1.12 2.74
CA TYR A 68 17.78 -0.56 1.81
C TYR A 68 19.07 -0.05 2.46
N GLY A 69 19.40 -0.56 3.65
CA GLY A 69 20.58 -0.13 4.42
C GLY A 69 20.43 1.24 5.09
N ILE A 70 19.21 1.81 5.10
CA ILE A 70 18.88 3.08 5.74
C ILE A 70 17.64 2.93 6.62
N CYS A 71 17.55 3.73 7.67
CA CYS A 71 16.34 3.77 8.49
C CYS A 71 15.24 4.46 7.72
N MET A 72 14.12 3.76 7.56
CA MET A 72 12.92 4.21 6.87
C MET A 72 11.79 4.35 7.89
N ILE A 73 10.78 5.16 7.58
CA ILE A 73 9.57 5.33 8.38
C ILE A 73 8.34 5.27 7.48
N PRO A 74 7.17 4.76 7.94
CA PRO A 74 5.95 4.84 7.16
C PRO A 74 5.60 6.29 6.83
N SER A 75 5.31 6.55 5.57
CA SER A 75 4.96 7.88 5.09
C SER A 75 3.47 8.14 5.22
N GLU A 76 3.14 9.37 5.60
CA GLU A 76 1.79 9.90 5.49
C GLU A 76 1.67 10.69 4.18
N PRO A 77 0.86 10.25 3.20
CA PRO A 77 0.68 11.00 1.97
C PRO A 77 0.16 12.43 2.23
N PRO A 78 0.56 13.42 1.40
CA PRO A 78 0.00 14.76 1.44
C PRO A 78 -1.53 14.74 1.38
N LYS A 79 -2.17 15.68 2.09
CA LYS A 79 -3.63 15.69 2.22
C LYS A 79 -4.35 15.95 0.90
N GLU A 80 -3.77 16.77 0.01
CA GLU A 80 -4.46 17.27 -1.18
C GLU A 80 -3.58 17.30 -2.43
N CYS A 81 -4.20 17.15 -3.61
CA CYS A 81 -3.53 17.16 -4.90
C CYS A 81 -4.51 17.51 -6.04
N ILE A 82 -3.97 17.96 -7.17
CA ILE A 82 -4.72 18.18 -8.42
C ILE A 82 -4.22 17.21 -9.51
N LYS A 83 -2.91 16.98 -9.56
CA LYS A 83 -2.24 16.09 -10.52
C LYS A 83 -1.53 14.96 -9.79
N HIS A 84 -1.34 13.82 -10.46
CA HIS A 84 -0.60 12.70 -9.85
C HIS A 84 0.85 13.06 -9.48
N THR A 85 1.45 14.01 -10.19
CA THR A 85 2.81 14.53 -9.91
C THR A 85 2.91 15.36 -8.64
N ASP A 86 1.79 15.87 -8.10
CA ASP A 86 1.76 16.62 -6.85
C ASP A 86 2.03 15.68 -5.65
N CYS A 87 1.73 14.40 -5.83
CA CYS A 87 1.89 13.37 -4.82
C CYS A 87 3.33 12.83 -4.80
N LYS A 88 4.00 12.92 -3.64
CA LYS A 88 5.39 12.47 -3.47
C LYS A 88 5.51 10.95 -3.33
N GLY A 89 6.68 10.41 -3.65
CA GLY A 89 6.99 9.00 -3.50
C GLY A 89 5.99 8.09 -4.23
N GLN A 90 5.64 6.98 -3.59
CA GLN A 90 4.76 5.95 -4.14
C GLN A 90 3.28 6.22 -3.85
N THR A 91 2.80 7.37 -4.32
CA THR A 91 1.41 7.79 -4.16
C THR A 91 0.90 8.46 -5.43
N ILE A 92 -0.40 8.37 -5.70
CA ILE A 92 -1.06 9.01 -6.84
C ILE A 92 -2.25 9.86 -6.37
N CYS A 93 -2.62 10.86 -7.16
CA CYS A 93 -3.77 11.70 -6.85
C CYS A 93 -5.09 10.99 -7.21
N VAL A 94 -5.93 10.69 -6.22
CA VAL A 94 -7.26 10.12 -6.40
C VAL A 94 -8.25 10.93 -5.57
N ASN A 95 -9.32 11.42 -6.20
CA ASN A 95 -10.34 12.25 -5.55
C ASN A 95 -9.73 13.40 -4.74
N TYR A 96 -8.77 14.12 -5.34
CA TYR A 96 -8.04 15.24 -4.75
C TYR A 96 -7.21 14.90 -3.52
N LYS A 97 -6.89 13.62 -3.27
CA LYS A 97 -6.04 13.18 -2.15
C LYS A 97 -4.93 12.27 -2.64
N CYS A 98 -3.74 12.39 -2.05
CA CYS A 98 -2.68 11.44 -2.36
C CYS A 98 -2.97 10.10 -1.70
N LYS A 99 -3.03 9.05 -2.52
CA LYS A 99 -3.30 7.69 -2.10
C LYS A 99 -2.10 6.79 -2.38
N PRO A 100 -1.77 5.84 -1.50
CA PRO A 100 -0.76 4.82 -1.75
C PRO A 100 -0.97 4.13 -3.09
N ALA A 101 0.13 3.94 -3.83
CA ALA A 101 0.11 3.30 -5.14
C ALA A 101 1.42 2.56 -5.38
N VAL A 102 1.44 1.64 -6.34
CA VAL A 102 2.68 0.98 -6.76
C VAL A 102 2.84 1.05 -8.27
N PRO A 103 4.09 1.00 -8.78
CA PRO A 103 4.32 0.92 -10.21
C PRO A 103 3.87 -0.44 -10.74
N THR A 104 3.25 -0.47 -11.91
CA THR A 104 2.81 -1.70 -12.58
C THR A 104 3.94 -2.36 -13.38
N GLY A 105 5.11 -1.71 -13.48
CA GLY A 105 6.23 -2.14 -14.31
C GLY A 105 6.15 -1.70 -15.78
N PHE A 106 5.06 -1.06 -16.18
CA PHE A 106 4.90 -0.51 -17.53
C PHE A 106 5.29 0.97 -17.57
N SER A 107 5.93 1.38 -18.65
CA SER A 107 6.21 2.80 -18.94
C SER A 107 5.04 3.45 -19.68
N CYS A 108 4.89 4.75 -19.52
CA CYS A 108 3.94 5.60 -20.25
C CYS A 108 4.61 6.94 -20.56
N PHE A 109 4.04 7.72 -21.49
CA PHE A 109 4.53 9.07 -21.81
C PHE A 109 3.35 10.02 -21.91
N GLY A 110 3.46 11.22 -21.33
CA GLY A 110 2.40 12.24 -21.37
C GLY A 110 1.07 11.72 -20.82
N THR A 111 0.00 11.77 -21.63
CA THR A 111 -1.33 11.22 -21.28
C THR A 111 -1.49 9.75 -21.68
N GLY A 112 -0.38 9.00 -21.73
CA GLY A 112 -0.35 7.60 -22.18
C GLY A 112 -1.32 6.70 -21.42
N ILE A 113 -1.90 5.74 -22.13
CA ILE A 113 -2.85 4.76 -21.56
C ILE A 113 -2.07 3.72 -20.77
N CYS A 114 -2.44 3.53 -19.50
CA CYS A 114 -1.85 2.54 -18.63
C CYS A 114 -2.75 1.30 -18.48
N PRO A 115 -2.17 0.09 -18.38
CA PRO A 115 -2.94 -1.12 -18.10
C PRO A 115 -3.51 -1.10 -16.68
N TYR A 116 -4.48 -1.98 -16.41
CA TYR A 116 -5.09 -2.17 -15.08
C TYR A 116 -5.76 -0.92 -14.50
N CYS A 117 -6.33 -0.06 -15.35
CA CYS A 117 -6.86 1.25 -14.93
C CYS A 117 -5.81 2.11 -14.23
N GLY A 118 -4.53 1.89 -14.56
CA GLY A 118 -3.45 2.67 -13.99
C GLY A 118 -3.44 4.10 -14.50
N VAL A 119 -2.64 4.92 -13.84
CA VAL A 119 -2.41 6.32 -14.22
C VAL A 119 -0.94 6.52 -14.57
N CYS A 120 -0.68 7.43 -15.49
CA CYS A 120 0.68 7.81 -15.84
C CYS A 120 1.23 8.84 -14.87
N LYS A 121 2.36 8.53 -14.22
CA LYS A 121 3.09 9.46 -13.34
C LYS A 121 4.59 9.18 -13.44
N PHE A 122 5.37 10.21 -13.72
CA PHE A 122 6.83 10.11 -13.92
C PHE A 122 7.21 9.01 -14.92
N ASP A 123 6.53 9.01 -16.07
CA ASP A 123 6.71 8.08 -17.20
C ASP A 123 6.57 6.59 -16.86
N LEU A 124 5.96 6.29 -15.72
CA LEU A 124 5.61 4.96 -15.26
C LEU A 124 4.11 4.88 -15.03
N CYS A 125 3.56 3.70 -15.28
CA CYS A 125 2.19 3.38 -14.95
C CYS A 125 2.11 2.98 -13.47
N TRP A 126 1.17 3.60 -12.76
CA TRP A 126 0.90 3.38 -11.35
C TRP A 126 -0.52 2.94 -11.13
N THR A 127 -0.75 2.23 -10.05
CA THR A 127 -2.09 1.80 -9.67
C THR A 127 -2.31 1.96 -8.17
N GLU A 128 -3.52 2.40 -7.80
CA GLU A 128 -3.90 2.61 -6.40
C GLU A 128 -3.83 1.29 -5.64
N LEU A 129 -3.26 1.30 -4.43
CA LEU A 129 -3.39 0.18 -3.53
C LEU A 129 -4.83 0.13 -2.99
N PRO A 130 -5.45 -1.05 -2.88
CA PRO A 130 -6.69 -1.19 -2.17
C PRO A 130 -6.60 -0.54 -0.79
N THR A 131 -7.65 0.17 -0.39
CA THR A 131 -7.67 0.81 0.92
C THR A 131 -7.76 -0.27 1.98
N VAL A 132 -6.63 -0.65 2.58
CA VAL A 132 -6.64 -1.38 3.85
C VAL A 132 -7.38 -0.50 4.84
N VAL A 133 -8.60 -0.88 5.22
CA VAL A 133 -9.35 -0.20 6.27
C VAL A 133 -8.48 -0.25 7.52
N LYS A 134 -7.76 0.83 7.81
CA LYS A 134 -7.07 1.01 9.08
C LYS A 134 -8.17 0.98 10.15
N LYS A 135 -8.38 -0.17 10.77
CA LYS A 135 -9.21 -0.24 11.97
C LYS A 135 -8.59 0.76 12.95
N PRO A 136 -9.36 1.70 13.52
CA PRO A 136 -8.81 2.63 14.48
C PRO A 136 -8.10 1.82 15.56
N MET A 137 -6.87 2.23 15.87
CA MET A 137 -6.07 1.71 16.96
C MET A 137 -6.87 1.93 18.25
N LYS A 138 -7.74 0.96 18.59
CA LYS A 138 -8.40 0.90 19.89
C LYS A 138 -7.28 0.66 20.88
N ASP A 139 -7.14 1.62 21.78
CA ASP A 139 -6.25 1.68 22.92
C ASP A 139 -5.70 0.32 23.33
N VAL A 140 -4.36 0.18 23.25
CA VAL A 140 -3.54 -0.93 23.80
C VAL A 140 -3.66 -1.04 25.34
N LYS A 141 -4.72 -0.46 25.92
CA LYS A 141 -5.07 -0.53 27.34
C LYS A 141 -5.99 -1.71 27.67
N SER A 142 -6.53 -2.43 26.68
CA SER A 142 -7.43 -3.58 26.92
C SER A 142 -6.80 -4.97 26.78
N ILE A 143 -5.59 -5.10 26.23
CA ILE A 143 -4.92 -6.41 26.06
C ILE A 143 -4.25 -6.89 27.35
N ILE A 144 -3.99 -6.00 28.32
CA ILE A 144 -3.33 -6.34 29.59
C ILE A 144 -4.35 -6.73 30.69
N ALA A 145 -5.66 -6.47 30.49
CA ALA A 145 -6.69 -6.79 31.48
C ALA A 145 -7.24 -8.23 31.40
N SER A 146 -7.07 -8.95 30.28
CA SER A 146 -7.54 -10.35 30.15
C SER A 146 -6.49 -11.41 30.50
N LYS A 147 -5.23 -11.00 30.75
CA LYS A 147 -4.13 -11.94 31.07
C LYS A 147 -3.91 -12.12 32.57
N SER A 148 -4.67 -11.42 33.43
CA SER A 148 -4.62 -11.56 34.89
C SER A 148 -5.58 -12.61 35.46
N GLU A 149 -6.50 -13.18 34.66
CA GLU A 149 -7.48 -14.17 35.16
C GLU A 149 -7.17 -15.62 34.77
N ILE A 150 -6.10 -15.90 34.00
CA ILE A 150 -5.79 -17.27 33.51
C ILE A 150 -4.67 -17.95 34.33
N LEU A 151 -4.15 -17.34 35.40
CA LEU A 151 -3.10 -17.94 36.23
C LEU A 151 -3.54 -18.42 37.63
N ASN A 152 -4.84 -18.42 37.95
CA ASN A 152 -5.32 -18.78 39.30
C ASN A 152 -6.49 -19.77 39.39
N VAL A 153 -6.72 -20.65 38.40
CA VAL A 153 -7.62 -21.81 38.59
C VAL A 153 -7.14 -23.05 37.82
N THR A 154 -6.30 -23.84 38.47
CA THR A 154 -6.15 -25.31 38.39
C THR A 154 -5.14 -25.61 39.50
N SER A 155 -5.64 -25.83 40.72
CA SER A 155 -5.71 -27.14 41.37
C SER A 155 -4.37 -27.85 41.48
#